data_AF-A0A2N0KZ57-F1
#
_entry.id   AF-A0A2N0KZ57-F1
#
_cell.length_a   1.000
_cell.length_b   1.000
_cell.length_c   1.000
_cell.angle_alpha   90.00
_cell.angle_beta   90.00
_cell.angle_gamma   90.00
#
_symmetry.space_group_name_H-M   'P 1'
#
loop_
_entity.id
_entity.type
_entity.pdbx_description
1 polymer ?
#
loop_
_entity_poly.entity_id
_entity_poly.type
_entity_poly.pdbx_seq_one_letter_code
_entity_poly.pdbx_strand_id
1 'polypeptide(L)'
;MPNESARRITVRPVTCYYRRFSLDDARQFIRATSVGGETLSDGHRYPLRVVAPQRRGFEWVKRVTEVEINSTLSWPQPPLPL
;
A
#
# COMPACT_ATOMS: atom_id res chain seq x y z
N MET A 1 20.70 -15.92 -4.89
CA MET A 1 19.69 -15.85 -5.96
C MET A 1 18.41 -15.30 -5.37
N PRO A 2 17.79 -14.23 -5.92
CA PRO A 2 16.48 -13.81 -5.44
C PRO A 2 15.52 -14.97 -5.68
N ASN A 3 14.77 -15.37 -4.65
CA ASN A 3 13.77 -16.43 -4.74
C ASN A 3 12.79 -16.12 -5.89
N GLU A 4 12.79 -16.93 -6.95
CA GLU A 4 11.86 -16.83 -8.08
C GLU A 4 10.39 -16.96 -7.66
N SER A 5 10.14 -17.45 -6.43
CA SER A 5 8.82 -17.53 -5.81
C SER A 5 8.46 -16.33 -4.94
N ALA A 6 9.32 -15.30 -4.82
CA ALA A 6 9.02 -14.11 -4.02
C ALA A 6 7.99 -13.23 -4.73
N ARG A 7 6.70 -13.59 -4.57
CA ARG A 7 5.57 -12.75 -4.98
C ARG A 7 5.51 -11.53 -4.07
N ARG A 8 5.58 -10.35 -4.66
CA ARG A 8 5.42 -9.06 -3.99
C ARG A 8 4.17 -8.37 -4.50
N ILE A 9 3.70 -7.40 -3.73
CA ILE A 9 2.67 -6.46 -4.20
C ILE A 9 3.26 -5.06 -4.32
N THR A 10 2.87 -4.35 -5.37
CA THR A 10 3.06 -2.90 -5.49
C THR A 10 1.70 -2.24 -5.31
N VAL A 11 1.59 -1.35 -4.33
CA VAL A 11 0.39 -0.53 -4.10
C VAL A 11 0.68 0.87 -4.61
N ARG A 12 -0.06 1.31 -5.63
CA ARG A 12 0.11 2.64 -6.24
C ARG A 12 -1.02 3.57 -5.81
N PRO A 13 -0.69 4.79 -5.33
CA PRO A 13 -1.67 5.83 -5.16
C PRO A 13 -1.85 6.66 -6.44
N VAL A 14 -2.76 7.63 -6.39
CA VAL A 14 -2.85 8.72 -7.40
C VAL A 14 -1.53 9.48 -7.55
N THR A 15 -0.73 9.57 -6.47
CA THR A 15 0.59 10.22 -6.50
C THR A 15 1.71 9.21 -6.77
N CYS A 16 2.93 9.69 -6.98
CA CYS A 16 4.08 8.82 -7.28
C CYS A 16 4.65 8.06 -6.05
N TYR A 17 4.01 8.14 -4.88
CA TYR A 17 4.48 7.50 -3.65
C TYR A 17 3.96 6.06 -3.49
N TYR A 18 4.43 5.16 -4.34
CA TYR A 18 4.09 3.74 -4.25
C TYR A 18 4.85 3.03 -3.14
N ARG A 19 4.27 1.93 -2.65
CA ARG A 19 4.90 1.05 -1.66
C ARG A 19 4.88 -0.40 -2.11
N ARG A 20 5.97 -1.12 -1.84
CA ARG A 20 6.09 -2.55 -2.09
C ARG A 20 6.13 -3.34 -0.79
N PHE A 21 5.42 -4.47 -0.79
CA PHE A 21 5.32 -5.38 0.34
C PHE A 21 5.48 -6.83 -0.11
N SER A 22 5.85 -7.71 0.81
CA SER A 22 5.71 -9.15 0.56
C SER A 22 4.23 -9.53 0.45
N LEU A 23 3.91 -10.61 -0.25
CA LEU A 23 2.54 -11.09 -0.32
C LEU A 23 2.01 -11.51 1.07
N ASP A 24 2.87 -12.05 1.94
CA ASP A 24 2.48 -12.47 3.28
C ASP A 24 2.14 -11.29 4.19
N ASP A 25 2.91 -10.20 4.12
CA ASP A 25 2.54 -8.96 4.81
C ASP A 25 1.20 -8.43 4.31
N ALA A 26 1.04 -8.39 2.99
CA ALA A 26 -0.14 -7.84 2.34
C ALA A 26 -1.45 -8.54 2.73
N ARG A 27 -1.40 -9.84 3.01
CA ARG A 27 -2.55 -10.62 3.49
C ARG A 27 -3.10 -10.14 4.82
N GLN A 28 -2.28 -9.46 5.62
CA GLN A 28 -2.69 -8.90 6.92
C GLN A 28 -3.24 -7.48 6.79
N PHE A 29 -3.21 -6.89 5.59
CA PHE A 29 -3.59 -5.50 5.39
C PHE A 29 -5.09 -5.36 5.21
N ILE A 30 -5.60 -4.22 5.67
CA ILE A 30 -7.02 -3.89 5.57
C ILE A 30 -7.20 -2.87 4.47
N ARG A 31 -8.12 -3.19 3.55
CA ARG A 31 -8.64 -2.25 2.57
C ARG A 31 -9.75 -1.42 3.22
N ALA A 32 -9.43 -0.21 3.64
CA ALA A 32 -10.38 0.63 4.36
C ALA A 32 -11.04 1.66 3.43
N THR A 33 -12.37 1.65 3.40
CA THR A 33 -13.24 2.64 2.72
C THR A 33 -13.96 3.56 3.70
N SER A 34 -13.92 3.25 5.00
CA SER A 34 -14.49 4.03 6.11
C SER A 34 -13.54 4.08 7.32
N VAL A 35 -13.71 5.07 8.19
CA VAL A 35 -12.92 5.28 9.41
C VAL A 35 -13.84 5.84 10.50
N GLY A 36 -13.79 5.27 11.70
CA GLY A 36 -14.59 5.78 12.83
C GLY A 36 -16.11 5.74 12.61
N GLY A 37 -16.59 4.85 11.73
CA GLY A 37 -18.01 4.75 11.36
C GLY A 37 -18.44 5.65 10.20
N GLU A 38 -17.56 6.53 9.72
CA GLU A 38 -17.85 7.44 8.59
C GLU A 38 -17.18 6.96 7.30
N THR A 39 -17.87 7.10 6.17
CA THR A 39 -17.26 6.90 4.85
C THR A 39 -16.12 7.91 4.67
N LEU A 40 -15.02 7.49 4.04
CA LEU A 40 -13.92 8.42 3.71
C LEU A 40 -14.47 9.60 2.90
N SER A 41 -14.45 10.80 3.47
CA SER A 41 -14.72 12.03 2.71
C SER A 41 -13.50 12.41 1.85
N ASP A 42 -13.65 13.34 0.93
CA ASP A 42 -12.58 13.74 0.02
C ASP A 42 -11.34 14.31 0.77
N GLY A 43 -11.57 15.02 1.88
CA GLY A 43 -10.53 15.46 2.82
C GLY A 43 -9.80 14.30 3.52
N HIS A 44 -10.46 13.15 3.66
CA HIS A 44 -9.88 11.91 4.16
C HIS A 44 -9.22 11.04 3.07
N ARG A 45 -9.07 11.58 1.85
CA ARG A 45 -8.38 10.92 0.73
C ARG A 45 -9.13 9.67 0.22
N TYR A 46 -10.40 9.87 -0.10
CA TYR A 46 -11.24 8.97 -0.90
C TYR A 46 -10.52 8.49 -2.18
N PRO A 47 -10.81 7.27 -2.72
CA PRO A 47 -11.78 6.27 -2.25
C PRO A 47 -11.21 5.17 -1.34
N LEU A 48 -9.89 5.00 -1.30
CA LEU A 48 -9.28 3.79 -0.76
C LEU A 48 -7.96 4.07 -0.05
N ARG A 49 -7.81 3.54 1.17
CA ARG A 49 -6.52 3.47 1.86
C ARG A 49 -6.18 2.02 2.22
N VAL A 50 -4.89 1.69 2.13
CA VAL A 50 -4.34 0.45 2.66
C VAL A 50 -3.83 0.73 4.07
N VAL A 51 -4.42 0.06 5.06
CA VAL A 51 -3.92 0.06 6.43
C VAL A 51 -3.04 -1.17 6.59
N ALA A 52 -1.78 -0.93 6.95
CA ALA A 52 -0.81 -1.97 7.22
C ALA A 52 -0.53 -2.03 8.73
N PRO A 53 -1.18 -2.94 9.48
CA PRO A 53 -0.90 -3.14 10.90
C PRO A 53 0.58 -3.47 11.11
N GLN A 54 1.13 -3.08 12.27
CA GLN A 54 2.55 -3.29 12.62
C GLN A 54 3.58 -2.56 11.72
N ARG A 55 3.12 -1.71 10.80
CA ARG A 55 3.97 -0.86 9.95
C ARG A 55 3.90 0.61 10.39
N ARG A 56 4.89 1.41 10.00
CA ARG A 56 4.90 2.86 10.27
C ARG A 56 3.80 3.56 9.47
N GLY A 57 3.29 4.68 10.01
CA GLY A 57 2.16 5.40 9.39
C GLY A 57 2.43 5.95 7.98
N PHE A 58 3.69 6.24 7.63
CA PHE A 58 4.06 6.65 6.27
C PHE A 58 4.05 5.47 5.28
N GLU A 59 4.01 4.22 5.76
CA GLU A 59 3.85 3.04 4.91
C GLU A 59 2.39 2.84 4.47
N TRP A 60 1.45 3.59 5.04
CA TRP A 60 0.05 3.49 4.72
C TRP A 60 -0.24 4.28 3.45
N VAL A 61 -0.53 3.58 2.36
CA VAL A 61 -0.82 4.20 1.08
C VAL A 61 -2.26 4.71 1.08
N LYS A 62 -2.42 6.00 0.75
CA LYS A 62 -3.72 6.68 0.67
C LYS A 62 -4.06 6.95 -0.79
N ARG A 63 -5.35 7.02 -1.14
CA ARG A 63 -5.85 7.17 -2.53
C ARG A 63 -5.31 6.09 -3.46
N VAL A 64 -5.39 4.84 -3.03
CA VAL A 64 -4.93 3.68 -3.81
C VAL A 64 -5.76 3.55 -5.09
N THR A 65 -5.07 3.49 -6.22
CA THR A 65 -5.66 3.31 -7.57
C THR A 65 -5.38 1.93 -8.12
N GLU A 66 -4.26 1.32 -7.75
CA GLU A 66 -3.82 0.04 -8.30
C GLU A 66 -3.09 -0.81 -7.25
N VAL A 67 -3.32 -2.13 -7.31
CA VAL A 67 -2.54 -3.14 -6.59
C VAL A 67 -2.10 -4.20 -7.61
N GLU A 68 -0.79 -4.34 -7.79
CA GLU A 68 -0.18 -5.24 -8.77
C GLU A 68 0.67 -6.31 -8.07
N ILE A 69 0.53 -7.58 -8.45
CA ILE A 69 1.41 -8.66 -7.99
C ILE A 69 2.56 -8.79 -8.97
N ASN A 70 3.80 -8.72 -8.50
CA ASN A 70 5.01 -8.78 -9.33
C ASN A 70 6.18 -9.48 -8.61
N SER A 71 7.28 -9.69 -9.34
CA SER A 71 8.55 -10.23 -8.84
C SER A 71 9.62 -9.14 -8.63
N THR A 72 9.28 -7.87 -8.81
CA THR A 72 10.21 -6.73 -8.74
C THR A 72 10.88 -6.65 -7.37
N LEU A 73 12.14 -6.21 -7.32
CA LEU A 73 12.87 -6.02 -6.06
C LEU A 73 12.19 -4.95 -5.19
N SER A 74 12.27 -5.10 -3.86
CA SER A 74 11.62 -4.20 -2.90
C SER A 74 12.35 -2.87 -2.70
N TRP A 75 13.62 -2.76 -3.10
CA TRP A 75 14.49 -1.63 -2.73
C TRP A 75 14.37 -0.36 -3.59
N PRO A 76 13.96 -0.35 -4.87
CA PRO A 76 13.71 0.91 -5.53
C PRO A 76 12.29 1.38 -5.18
N GLN A 77 12.08 2.04 -4.05
CA GLN A 77 10.85 2.76 -3.73
C GLN A 77 11.17 4.09 -3.06
N PRO A 78 10.31 5.12 -3.15
CA PRO A 78 10.59 6.41 -2.53
C PRO A 78 10.74 6.27 -0.99
N PRO A 79 11.75 6.91 -0.37
CA PRO A 79 12.00 6.74 1.07
C PRO A 79 10.95 7.44 1.94
N LEU A 80 10.40 8.57 1.47
CA LEU A 80 9.39 9.37 2.15
C LEU A 80 8.33 9.87 1.16
N PRO A 81 7.09 10.11 1.62
CA PRO A 81 6.06 10.72 0.81
C PRO A 81 6.46 12.15 0.41
N LEU A 82 6.15 12.51 -0.84
CA LEU A 82 6.28 13.87 -1.39
C LEU A 82 5.19 14.79 -0.84
#